data_AF-A0A9C9G6T3-F1
#
_entry.id   AF-A0A9C9G6T3-F1
#
_cell.length_a   1.000
_cell.length_b   1.000
_cell.length_c   1.000
_cell.angle_alpha   90.00
_cell.angle_beta   90.00
_cell.angle_gamma   90.00
#
_symmetry.space_group_name_H-M   'P 1'
#
loop_
_entity.id
_entity.type
_entity.pdbx_description
1 polymer ?
#
loop_
_entity_poly.entity_id
_entity_poly.type
_entity_poly.pdbx_seq_one_letter_code
_entity_poly.pdbx_strand_id
1 'polypeptide(L)' 'MSRVCQVTGKRPMSGNNVSHAHNKTRRRFMPNLHSHRFWVESENR' A
#
# COMPACT_ATOMS: atom_id res chain seq x y z
N MET A 1 2.49 13.09 1.13
CA MET A 1 1.23 12.38 1.43
C MET A 1 1.50 11.05 2.12
N SER A 2 0.61 10.64 3.02
CA SER A 2 0.57 9.29 3.60
C SER A 2 0.28 8.26 2.50
N ARG A 3 1.07 7.17 2.38
CA ARG A 3 0.78 6.07 1.44
C ARG A 3 -0.31 5.15 2.02
N VAL A 4 -1.54 5.64 2.03
CA VAL A 4 -2.76 4.96 2.51
C VAL A 4 -3.80 4.95 1.39
N CYS A 5 -4.53 3.84 1.22
CA CYS A 5 -5.62 3.76 0.25
C CYS A 5 -6.83 4.59 0.70
N GLN A 6 -7.29 5.52 -0.14
CA GLN A 6 -8.47 6.35 0.13
C GLN A 6 -9.76 5.54 0.30
N VAL A 7 -9.95 4.48 -0.51
CA VAL A 7 -11.17 3.65 -0.52
C VAL A 7 -11.18 2.58 0.58
N THR A 8 -10.02 2.00 0.91
CA THR A 8 -9.94 0.78 1.76
C THR A 8 -9.10 0.94 3.02
N GLY A 9 -8.58 2.13 3.32
CA GLY A 9 -7.73 2.40 4.50
C GLY A 9 -6.39 1.63 4.53
N LYS A 10 -6.09 0.78 3.54
CA LYS A 10 -4.87 -0.04 3.47
C LYS A 10 -3.62 0.83 3.64
N ARG A 11 -2.91 0.61 4.74
CA ARG A 11 -1.73 1.38 5.20
C ARG A 11 -0.47 0.51 5.21
N PRO A 12 0.75 1.10 5.25
CA PRO A 12 1.98 0.31 5.29
C PRO A 12 2.11 -0.44 6.62
N MET A 13 2.52 -1.71 6.56
CA MET A 13 2.73 -2.54 7.75
C MET A 13 4.24 -2.74 8.02
N SER A 14 4.63 -2.83 9.29
CA SER A 14 5.99 -3.16 9.68
C SER A 14 6.18 -4.67 9.80
N GLY A 15 7.42 -5.14 9.62
CA GLY A 15 7.77 -6.54 9.81
C GLY A 15 9.25 -6.77 9.51
N ASN A 16 9.62 -8.00 9.18
CA ASN A 16 11.01 -8.36 8.88
C ASN A 16 11.12 -9.11 7.54
N ASN A 17 12.25 -8.98 6.85
CA ASN A 17 12.76 -10.05 6.00
C ASN A 17 13.34 -11.14 6.92
N VAL A 18 13.26 -12.40 6.48
CA VAL A 18 13.86 -13.56 7.16
C VAL A 18 14.71 -14.28 6.13
N SER A 19 16.01 -14.47 6.39
CA SER A 19 16.89 -15.25 5.51
C SER A 19 16.71 -16.75 5.72
N HIS A 20 17.32 -17.59 4.87
CA HIS A 20 17.38 -19.03 5.07
C HIS A 20 18.03 -19.41 6.43
N ALA A 21 19.06 -18.67 6.84
CA ALA A 21 19.68 -18.77 8.17
C ALA A 21 18.88 -18.04 9.28
N HIS A 22 17.58 -17.81 9.07
CA HIS A 22 16.65 -17.14 9.98
C HIS A 22 16.96 -15.71 10.43
N ASN A 23 17.96 -15.04 9.84
CA ASN A 23 18.35 -13.66 10.19
C ASN A 23 17.22 -12.67 9.88
N LYS A 24 16.85 -11.83 10.86
CA LYS A 24 15.67 -10.94 10.82
C LYS A 24 16.09 -9.48 10.59
N THR A 25 15.83 -8.92 9.41
CA THR A 25 16.10 -7.49 9.11
C THR A 25 14.80 -6.71 8.91
N ARG A 26 14.69 -5.49 9.45
CA ARG A 26 13.44 -4.72 9.47
C ARG A 26 13.02 -4.29 8.05
N ARG A 27 11.74 -4.44 7.72
CA ARG A 27 11.13 -3.96 6.47
C ARG A 27 9.77 -3.29 6.67
N ARG A 28 9.30 -2.60 5.64
CA ARG A 28 7.93 -2.10 5.52
C ARG A 28 7.24 -2.77 4.33
N PHE A 29 6.08 -3.33 4.54
CA PHE A 29 5.18 -3.81 3.49
C PHE A 29 4.35 -2.62 3.01
N MET A 30 4.47 -2.26 1.73
CA MET A 30 3.78 -1.10 1.17
C MET A 30 2.49 -1.54 0.46
N PRO A 31 1.36 -0.81 0.60
CA PRO A 31 0.20 -1.02 -0.25
C PRO A 31 0.55 -0.62 -1.70
N ASN A 32 0.09 -1.42 -2.67
CA ASN A 32 0.28 -1.17 -4.10
C ASN A 32 -0.68 -0.07 -4.60
N LEU A 33 -0.38 1.18 -4.24
CA LEU A 33 -1.20 2.35 -4.57
C LEU A 33 -0.79 2.96 -5.91
N HIS A 34 -1.79 3.21 -6.76
CA HIS A 34 -1.63 3.83 -8.08
C HIS A 34 -2.49 5.09 -8.17
N SER A 35 -2.03 6.08 -8.93
CA SER A 35 -2.82 7.24 -9.31
C SER A 35 -3.75 6.86 -10.47
N HIS A 36 -5.05 6.73 -10.19
CA HIS A 36 -6.07 6.40 -11.18
C HIS A 36 -7.17 7.47 -11.18
N ARG A 37 -7.57 7.95 -12.36
CA ARG A 37 -8.77 8.79 -12.52
C ARG A 37 -9.92 7.88 -12.93
N PHE A 38 -11.00 7.91 -12.15
CA PHE A 38 -12.24 7.21 -12.47
C PHE A 38 -13.17 8.17 -13.20
N TRP A 39 -13.93 7.64 -14.15
CA TRP A 39 -15.06 8.33 -14.77
C TRP A 39 -16.33 8.06 -13.96
N VAL A 40 -17.15 9.08 -13.73
CA VAL A 40 -18.37 9.01 -12.92
C VAL A 40 -19.55 9.47 -13.75
N GLU A 41 -20.34 8.51 -14.27
CA GLU A 41 -21.42 8.76 -15.25
C GLU A 41 -22.45 9.80 -14.77
N SER A 42 -22.84 9.75 -13.50
CA SER A 42 -23.79 10.70 -12.88
C SER A 42 -23.26 12.13 -12.77
N GLU A 43 -21.96 12.33 -12.96
CA GLU A 43 -21.28 13.64 -12.89
C GLU A 43 -20.59 14.02 -14.22
N ASN A 44 -20.63 13.13 -15.22
CA ASN A 44 -20.08 13.29 -16.57
C ASN A 44 -18.59 13.74 -16.61
N ARG A 45 -17.73 13.13 -15.76
CA ARG A 45 -16.31 13.54 -15.55
C ARG A 45 -15.38 12.40 -15.10
#